data_AF-A0A1H6VHU6-F1
#
_entry.id   AF-A0A1H6VHU6-F1
#
_cell.length_a   1.000
_cell.length_b   1.000
_cell.length_c   1.000
_cell.angle_alpha   90.00
_cell.angle_beta   90.00
_cell.angle_gamma   90.00
#
_symmetry.space_group_name_H-M   'P 1'
#
loop_
_entity.id
_entity.type
_entity.pdbx_description
1 polymer ?
#
loop_
_entity_poly.entity_id
_entity_poly.type
_entity_poly.pdbx_seq_one_letter_code
_entity_poly.pdbx_strand_id
1 'polypeptide(L)'
;MEIHHQQQAKIIGEELATHRSRNRARYIVYAVLAAIAVGISFYFYSPKPVNKAANQNMSLFLQNTISDIDLKLKNGDNNTDLATRLSWHKSNTALYNEAKDNSDKKIVQQREVLKKKMVQVQQRDFPELRTAYVESKKEALDEQHVAIGLTGDHQDVLTFEGQMFQPEQVRKDFMKNIYGIASDLRFKKIVYKWSDNPDGHHNYEIKSKGDSEI
;
A
#
# COMPACT_ATOMS: atom_id res chain seq x y z
N MET A 1 39.99 -37.93 74.66
CA MET A 1 38.75 -37.56 73.94
C MET A 1 39.10 -36.55 72.88
N GLU A 2 39.52 -36.99 71.69
CA GLU A 2 40.05 -36.08 70.67
C GLU A 2 39.78 -36.63 69.26
N ILE A 3 38.52 -37.00 69.00
CA ILE A 3 38.08 -37.44 67.66
C ILE A 3 36.66 -36.92 67.44
N HIS A 4 36.46 -35.61 67.37
CA HIS A 4 35.17 -35.07 66.87
C HIS A 4 35.26 -33.72 66.15
N HIS A 5 36.42 -33.07 66.03
CA HIS A 5 36.51 -31.73 65.44
C HIS A 5 37.03 -31.63 64.00
N GLN A 6 37.56 -32.70 63.40
CA GLN A 6 38.13 -32.63 62.03
C GLN A 6 37.16 -32.95 60.88
N GLN A 7 35.98 -33.51 61.14
CA GLN A 7 35.05 -33.93 60.07
C GLN A 7 34.03 -32.85 59.67
N GLN A 8 33.79 -31.83 60.51
CA GLN A 8 32.87 -30.73 60.19
C GLN A 8 33.50 -29.61 59.33
N ALA A 9 34.83 -29.44 59.35
CA ALA A 9 35.49 -28.36 58.60
C ALA A 9 35.62 -28.64 57.09
N LYS A 10 35.57 -29.91 56.68
CA LYS A 10 35.76 -30.30 55.26
C LYS A 10 34.47 -30.19 54.44
N ILE A 11 33.30 -30.40 55.06
CA ILE A 11 31.98 -30.33 54.39
C ILE A 11 31.57 -28.88 54.11
N ILE A 12 31.93 -27.93 54.98
CA ILE A 12 31.60 -26.51 54.83
C ILE A 12 32.45 -25.83 53.73
N GLY A 13 33.66 -26.33 53.47
CA GLY A 13 34.56 -25.80 52.44
C GLY A 13 34.12 -26.06 51.00
N GLU A 14 33.46 -27.19 50.73
CA GLU A 14 32.99 -27.54 49.37
C GLU A 14 31.65 -26.88 49.01
N GLU A 15 30.80 -26.60 50.00
CA GLU A 15 29.49 -25.93 49.78
C GLU A 15 29.63 -24.41 49.50
N LEU A 16 30.66 -23.76 50.07
CA LEU A 16 30.92 -22.32 49.85
C LEU A 16 31.64 -22.02 48.52
N ALA A 17 32.38 -22.97 47.97
CA ALA A 17 33.05 -22.82 46.68
C ALA A 17 32.07 -22.92 45.49
N THR A 18 31.03 -23.74 45.62
CA THR A 18 30.02 -23.95 44.57
C THR A 18 29.02 -22.78 44.45
N HIS A 19 28.76 -22.05 45.54
CA HIS A 19 27.81 -20.93 45.55
C HIS A 19 28.38 -19.61 45.00
N ARG A 20 29.69 -19.34 45.17
CA ARG A 20 30.36 -18.12 44.70
C ARG A 20 30.63 -18.13 43.18
N SER A 21 30.94 -19.30 42.63
CA SER A 21 31.14 -19.55 41.20
C SER A 21 29.83 -19.35 40.41
N ARG A 22 28.70 -19.85 40.94
CA ARG A 22 27.39 -19.80 40.29
C ARG A 22 26.86 -18.37 40.11
N ASN A 23 27.13 -17.48 41.07
CA ASN A 23 26.73 -16.08 40.98
C ASN A 23 27.59 -15.28 39.98
N ARG A 24 28.90 -15.52 39.92
CA ARG A 24 29.77 -14.88 38.91
C ARG A 24 29.42 -15.33 37.50
N ALA A 25 29.13 -16.62 37.31
CA ALA A 25 28.66 -17.14 36.03
C ALA A 25 27.34 -16.48 35.58
N ARG A 26 26.39 -16.25 36.50
CA ARG A 26 25.14 -15.53 36.21
C ARG A 26 25.39 -14.08 35.76
N TYR A 27 26.26 -13.35 36.44
CA TYR A 27 26.59 -11.97 36.02
C TYR A 27 27.28 -11.91 34.66
N ILE A 28 28.15 -12.88 34.34
CA ILE A 28 28.77 -12.99 33.01
C ILE A 28 27.71 -13.26 31.94
N VAL A 29 26.78 -14.18 32.20
CA VAL A 29 25.66 -14.47 31.27
C VAL A 29 24.79 -13.23 31.06
N TYR A 30 24.44 -12.49 32.11
CA TYR A 30 23.68 -11.24 31.98
C TYR A 30 24.44 -10.16 31.20
N ALA A 31 25.75 -10.03 31.40
CA ALA A 31 26.58 -9.09 30.65
C ALA A 31 26.63 -9.45 29.16
N VAL A 32 26.75 -10.74 28.83
CA VAL A 32 26.72 -11.22 27.44
C VAL A 32 25.36 -11.00 26.80
N LEU A 33 24.27 -11.30 27.50
CA LEU A 33 22.91 -11.06 26.99
C LEU A 33 22.62 -9.57 26.79
N ALA A 34 23.08 -8.70 27.70
CA ALA A 34 22.97 -7.26 27.54
C ALA A 34 23.78 -6.75 26.33
N ALA A 35 25.00 -7.26 26.13
CA ALA A 35 25.82 -6.92 24.97
C ALA A 35 25.19 -7.39 23.64
N ILE A 36 24.58 -8.58 23.62
CA ILE A 36 23.83 -9.09 22.46
C ILE A 36 22.60 -8.21 22.19
N ALA A 37 21.83 -7.86 23.24
CA ALA A 37 20.64 -7.01 23.10
C ALA A 37 21.00 -5.61 22.58
N VAL A 38 22.09 -5.02 23.07
CA VAL A 38 22.62 -3.73 22.58
C VAL A 38 23.12 -3.87 21.14
N GLY A 39 23.83 -4.95 20.80
CA GLY A 39 24.32 -5.21 19.45
C GLY A 39 23.20 -5.41 18.43
N ILE A 40 22.16 -6.17 18.79
CA ILE A 40 20.95 -6.34 17.97
C ILE A 40 20.24 -5.00 17.81
N SER A 41 20.06 -4.24 18.89
CA SER A 41 19.46 -2.90 18.83
C SER A 41 20.27 -2.01 17.91
N PHE A 42 21.60 -1.96 18.06
CA PHE A 42 22.47 -1.16 17.21
C PHE A 42 22.42 -1.62 15.74
N TYR A 43 22.37 -2.92 15.47
CA TYR A 43 22.27 -3.47 14.12
C TYR A 43 20.94 -3.11 13.43
N PHE A 44 19.82 -3.19 14.16
CA PHE A 44 18.50 -2.83 13.63
C PHE A 44 18.26 -1.31 13.56
N TYR A 45 18.90 -0.53 14.42
CA TYR A 45 18.81 0.95 14.42
C TYR A 45 19.92 1.64 13.63
N SER A 46 20.97 0.93 13.20
CA SER A 46 22.01 1.51 12.35
C SER A 46 21.44 1.78 10.96
N PRO A 47 21.51 3.02 10.46
CA PRO A 47 21.05 3.34 9.11
C PRO A 47 21.84 2.51 8.10
N LYS A 48 21.13 1.86 7.17
CA LYS A 48 21.75 1.16 6.04
C LYS A 48 22.72 2.14 5.33
N PRO A 49 23.91 1.69 4.92
CA PRO A 49 24.89 2.58 4.31
C PRO A 49 24.25 3.29 3.10
N VAL A 50 24.33 4.62 3.11
CA VAL A 50 23.76 5.48 2.08
C VAL A 50 24.43 5.17 0.74
N ASN A 51 23.72 4.48 -0.16
CA ASN A 51 24.18 4.26 -1.52
C ASN A 51 24.00 5.57 -2.31
N LYS A 52 25.05 6.40 -2.33
CA LYS A 52 25.05 7.72 -2.99
C LYS A 52 24.62 7.65 -4.46
N ALA A 53 25.07 6.64 -5.19
CA ALA A 53 24.72 6.46 -6.60
C ALA A 53 23.23 6.12 -6.78
N ALA A 54 22.70 5.20 -5.96
CA ALA A 54 21.28 4.89 -5.96
C ALA A 54 20.41 6.11 -5.61
N ASN A 55 20.83 6.91 -4.61
CA ASN A 55 20.12 8.12 -4.23
C ASN A 55 20.15 9.21 -5.32
N GLN A 56 21.27 9.34 -6.03
CA GLN A 56 21.37 10.26 -7.18
C GLN A 56 20.41 9.86 -8.29
N ASN A 57 20.38 8.57 -8.66
CA ASN A 57 19.47 8.05 -9.68
C ASN A 57 18.00 8.26 -9.27
N MET A 58 17.64 7.89 -8.04
CA MET A 58 16.29 8.11 -7.50
C MET A 58 15.90 9.59 -7.54
N SER A 59 16.80 10.48 -7.11
CA SER A 59 16.57 11.94 -7.17
C SER A 59 16.31 12.40 -8.59
N LEU A 60 17.02 11.88 -9.59
CA LEU A 60 16.80 12.24 -11.00
C LEU A 60 15.43 11.75 -11.49
N PHE A 61 15.05 10.51 -11.19
CA PHE A 61 13.74 9.97 -11.56
C PHE A 61 12.60 10.78 -10.93
N LEU A 62 12.70 11.14 -9.65
CA LEU A 62 11.71 11.97 -8.96
C LEU A 62 11.61 13.35 -9.61
N GLN A 63 12.72 14.01 -9.91
CA GLN A 63 12.72 15.33 -10.54
C GLN A 63 12.11 15.33 -11.94
N ASN A 64 12.47 14.33 -12.75
CA ASN A 64 11.92 14.18 -14.10
C ASN A 64 10.42 13.94 -14.04
N THR A 65 9.96 13.07 -13.14
CA THR A 65 8.53 12.78 -12.96
C THR A 65 7.75 13.99 -12.45
N ILE A 66 8.30 14.74 -11.50
CA ILE A 66 7.71 15.99 -11.02
C ILE A 66 7.56 17.00 -12.17
N SER A 67 8.57 17.10 -13.03
CA SER A 67 8.55 18.02 -14.19
C SER A 67 7.54 17.59 -15.24
N ASP A 68 7.43 16.29 -15.52
CA ASP A 68 6.41 15.71 -16.40
C ASP A 68 5.00 16.02 -15.90
N ILE A 69 4.75 15.80 -14.60
CA ILE A 69 3.47 16.13 -13.97
C ILE A 69 3.17 17.63 -14.10
N ASP A 70 4.17 18.49 -13.91
CA ASP A 70 3.99 19.94 -14.06
C ASP A 70 3.59 20.33 -15.48
N LEU A 71 4.12 19.66 -16.50
CA LEU A 71 3.69 19.85 -17.89
C LEU A 71 2.26 19.36 -18.09
N LYS A 72 1.91 18.18 -17.57
CA LYS A 72 0.56 17.60 -17.66
C LYS A 72 -0.51 18.45 -16.95
N LEU A 73 -0.16 19.08 -15.84
CA LEU A 73 -1.05 20.00 -15.12
C LEU A 73 -1.26 21.31 -15.90
N LYS A 74 -0.23 21.81 -16.59
CA LYS A 74 -0.29 23.06 -17.37
C LYS A 74 -0.99 22.89 -18.72
N ASN A 75 -0.65 21.83 -19.44
CA ASN A 75 -1.04 21.67 -20.85
C ASN A 75 -2.26 20.77 -21.04
N GLY A 76 -2.73 20.10 -19.98
CA GLY A 76 -3.73 19.05 -20.08
C GLY A 76 -3.15 17.74 -20.62
N ASP A 77 -4.04 16.77 -20.85
CA ASP A 77 -3.70 15.43 -21.31
C ASP A 77 -4.51 15.11 -22.57
N ASN A 78 -4.09 15.68 -23.70
CA ASN A 78 -4.84 15.59 -24.94
C ASN A 78 -4.39 14.34 -25.72
N ASN A 79 -5.31 13.39 -25.96
CA ASN A 79 -5.18 12.21 -26.82
C ASN A 79 -4.39 10.98 -26.31
N THR A 80 -4.27 10.79 -25.00
CA THR A 80 -3.78 9.50 -24.47
C THR A 80 -4.94 8.55 -24.18
N ASP A 81 -4.83 7.30 -24.62
CA ASP A 81 -5.87 6.30 -24.38
C ASP A 81 -5.98 5.92 -22.89
N LEU A 82 -7.13 5.34 -22.51
CA LEU A 82 -7.45 4.93 -21.14
C LEU A 82 -6.34 4.08 -20.49
N ALA A 83 -5.78 3.11 -21.22
CA ALA A 83 -4.78 2.20 -20.69
C ALA A 83 -3.44 2.92 -20.44
N THR A 84 -3.03 3.79 -21.36
CA THR A 84 -1.83 4.64 -21.21
C THR A 84 -1.95 5.55 -19.98
N ARG A 85 -3.08 6.23 -19.81
CA ARG A 85 -3.33 7.11 -18.65
C ARG A 85 -3.31 6.33 -17.34
N LEU A 86 -3.98 5.18 -17.27
CA LEU A 86 -3.97 4.33 -16.07
C LEU A 86 -2.57 3.80 -15.75
N SER A 87 -1.80 3.41 -16.77
CA SER A 87 -0.42 2.93 -16.62
C SER A 87 0.52 4.02 -16.11
N TRP A 88 0.34 5.26 -16.54
CA TRP A 88 1.07 6.42 -16.03
C TRP A 88 0.82 6.62 -14.52
N HIS A 89 -0.44 6.53 -14.07
CA HIS A 89 -0.78 6.60 -12.64
C HIS A 89 -0.14 5.47 -11.82
N LYS A 90 -0.18 4.23 -12.33
CA LYS A 90 0.44 3.07 -11.68
C LYS A 90 1.96 3.21 -11.58
N SER A 91 2.62 3.65 -12.65
CA SER A 91 4.07 3.87 -12.70
C SER A 91 4.52 4.93 -11.70
N ASN A 92 3.81 6.06 -11.62
CA ASN A 92 4.15 7.13 -10.67
C ASN A 92 3.91 6.69 -9.21
N THR A 93 2.88 5.88 -8.97
CA THR A 93 2.62 5.25 -7.66
C THR A 93 3.74 4.29 -7.28
N ALA A 94 4.24 3.49 -8.23
CA ALA A 94 5.37 2.60 -7.99
C ALA A 94 6.65 3.39 -7.62
N LEU A 95 6.96 4.46 -8.36
CA LEU A 95 8.10 5.34 -8.05
C LEU A 95 7.98 5.97 -6.65
N TYR A 96 6.79 6.47 -6.29
CA TYR A 96 6.56 7.01 -4.95
C TYR A 96 6.80 5.95 -3.87
N ASN A 97 6.30 4.72 -4.07
CA ASN A 97 6.47 3.63 -3.12
C ASN A 97 7.93 3.19 -2.99
N GLU A 98 8.69 3.15 -4.09
CA GLU A 98 10.13 2.87 -4.08
C GLU A 98 10.91 3.93 -3.29
N ALA A 99 10.52 5.20 -3.40
CA ALA A 99 11.11 6.30 -2.65
C ALA A 99 10.62 6.39 -1.18
N LYS A 100 9.59 5.63 -0.79
CA LYS A 100 8.92 5.79 0.51
C LYS A 100 9.80 5.44 1.71
N ASP A 101 10.63 4.43 1.57
CA ASP A 101 11.48 3.93 2.66
C ASP A 101 12.88 4.56 2.64
N ASN A 102 13.13 5.50 1.72
CA ASN A 102 14.40 6.20 1.64
C ASN A 102 14.48 7.31 2.70
N SER A 103 15.57 7.34 3.46
CA SER A 103 15.82 8.30 4.54
C SER A 103 16.63 9.53 4.13
N ASP A 104 17.11 9.61 2.89
CA ASP A 104 17.82 10.77 2.38
C ASP A 104 16.91 12.00 2.33
N LYS A 105 17.35 13.07 2.99
CA LYS A 105 16.55 14.30 3.14
C LYS A 105 16.08 14.87 1.80
N LYS A 106 16.90 14.82 0.76
CA LYS A 106 16.54 15.34 -0.57
C LYS A 106 15.45 14.49 -1.21
N ILE A 107 15.60 13.16 -1.12
CA ILE A 107 14.62 12.21 -1.66
C ILE A 107 13.28 12.34 -0.92
N VAL A 108 13.30 12.45 0.41
CA VAL A 108 12.09 12.68 1.22
C VAL A 108 11.36 13.95 0.76
N GLN A 109 12.08 15.06 0.59
CA GLN A 109 11.48 16.31 0.13
C GLN A 109 10.87 16.19 -1.28
N GLN A 110 11.59 15.57 -2.21
CA GLN A 110 11.11 15.35 -3.58
C GLN A 110 9.89 14.43 -3.60
N ARG A 111 9.88 13.36 -2.78
CA ARG A 111 8.75 12.45 -2.65
C ARG A 111 7.49 13.16 -2.16
N GLU A 112 7.58 14.04 -1.18
CA GLU A 112 6.42 14.80 -0.71
C GLU A 112 5.88 15.76 -1.79
N VAL A 113 6.77 16.37 -2.58
CA VAL A 113 6.36 17.19 -3.74
C VAL A 113 5.67 16.33 -4.80
N LEU A 114 6.25 15.17 -5.13
CA LEU A 114 5.67 14.21 -6.07
C LEU A 114 4.28 13.79 -5.61
N LYS A 115 4.11 13.39 -4.35
CA LYS A 115 2.83 13.01 -3.76
C LYS A 115 1.77 14.08 -3.96
N LYS A 116 2.09 15.32 -3.58
CA LYS A 116 1.15 16.45 -3.70
C LYS A 116 0.69 16.65 -5.14
N LYS A 117 1.62 16.60 -6.09
CA LYS A 117 1.31 16.79 -7.51
C LYS A 117 0.56 15.60 -8.12
N MET A 118 0.91 14.38 -7.75
CA MET A 118 0.17 13.18 -8.13
C MET A 118 -1.28 13.28 -7.67
N VAL A 119 -1.54 13.63 -6.41
CA VAL A 119 -2.91 13.81 -5.90
C VAL A 119 -3.70 14.82 -6.73
N GLN A 120 -3.10 15.94 -7.11
CA GLN A 120 -3.76 16.94 -7.97
C GLN A 120 -4.14 16.36 -9.34
N VAL A 121 -3.24 15.61 -9.98
CA VAL A 121 -3.53 14.97 -11.26
C VAL A 121 -4.59 13.88 -11.10
N GLN A 122 -4.49 13.04 -10.07
CA GLN A 122 -5.44 11.96 -9.81
C GLN A 122 -6.87 12.48 -9.61
N GLN A 123 -7.05 13.54 -8.81
CA GLN A 123 -8.37 14.15 -8.56
C GLN A 123 -9.00 14.72 -9.83
N ARG A 124 -8.19 15.20 -10.78
CA ARG A 124 -8.66 15.66 -12.10
C ARG A 124 -8.94 14.48 -13.03
N ASP A 125 -7.99 13.55 -13.15
CA ASP A 125 -7.98 12.52 -14.19
C ASP A 125 -8.93 11.36 -13.90
N PHE A 126 -9.08 10.91 -12.64
CA PHE A 126 -9.89 9.71 -12.36
C PHE A 126 -11.37 9.85 -12.76
N PRO A 127 -12.06 10.96 -12.49
CA PRO A 127 -13.41 11.18 -13.03
C PRO A 127 -13.45 11.04 -14.56
N GLU A 128 -12.52 11.69 -15.27
CA GLU A 128 -12.43 11.59 -16.74
C GLU A 128 -12.14 10.15 -17.22
N LEU A 129 -11.30 9.40 -16.51
CA LEU A 129 -11.00 8.00 -16.83
C LEU A 129 -12.25 7.11 -16.65
N ARG A 130 -13.05 7.36 -15.62
CA ARG A 130 -14.34 6.66 -15.40
C ARG A 130 -15.32 6.98 -16.53
N THR A 131 -15.41 8.25 -16.93
CA THR A 131 -16.22 8.69 -18.08
C THR A 131 -15.79 7.98 -19.36
N ALA A 132 -14.50 8.04 -19.70
CA ALA A 132 -13.96 7.40 -20.90
C ALA A 132 -14.18 5.88 -20.89
N TYR A 133 -14.08 5.23 -19.73
CA TYR A 133 -14.39 3.81 -19.59
C TYR A 133 -15.85 3.52 -19.96
N VAL A 134 -16.81 4.27 -19.42
CA VAL A 134 -18.24 4.09 -19.72
C VAL A 134 -18.54 4.36 -21.18
N GLU A 135 -18.01 5.45 -21.75
CA GLU A 135 -18.16 5.77 -23.17
C GLU A 135 -17.64 4.65 -24.07
N SER A 136 -16.47 4.09 -23.74
CA SER A 136 -15.86 2.99 -24.51
C SER A 136 -16.65 1.67 -24.48
N LYS A 137 -17.57 1.51 -23.52
CA LYS A 137 -18.38 0.28 -23.35
C LYS A 137 -19.82 0.45 -23.76
N LYS A 138 -20.26 1.69 -23.97
CA LYS A 138 -21.66 2.02 -24.18
C LYS A 138 -22.27 1.27 -25.36
N GLU A 139 -21.63 1.32 -26.53
CA GLU A 139 -22.12 0.68 -27.76
C GLU A 139 -22.24 -0.85 -27.59
N ALA A 140 -21.15 -1.50 -27.16
CA ALA A 140 -21.12 -2.96 -26.99
C ALA A 140 -22.10 -3.49 -25.93
N LEU A 141 -22.42 -2.70 -24.90
CA LEU A 141 -23.40 -3.07 -23.88
C LEU A 141 -24.83 -2.79 -24.33
N ASP A 142 -25.05 -1.73 -25.11
CA ASP A 142 -26.36 -1.40 -25.69
C ASP A 142 -26.85 -2.51 -26.64
N GLU A 143 -25.94 -3.09 -27.43
CA GLU A 143 -26.20 -4.29 -28.26
C GLU A 143 -26.70 -5.49 -27.44
N GLN A 144 -26.35 -5.56 -26.15
CA GLN A 144 -26.76 -6.61 -25.22
C GLN A 144 -27.96 -6.18 -24.35
N HIS A 145 -28.62 -5.07 -24.69
CA HIS A 145 -29.70 -4.45 -23.90
C HIS A 145 -29.28 -4.13 -22.46
N VAL A 146 -28.02 -3.72 -22.28
CA VAL A 146 -27.47 -3.24 -21.02
C VAL A 146 -27.09 -1.77 -21.15
N ALA A 147 -27.78 -0.91 -20.41
CA ALA A 147 -27.36 0.47 -20.24
C ALA A 147 -26.23 0.56 -19.19
N ILE A 148 -25.31 1.50 -19.40
CA ILE A 148 -24.20 1.78 -18.49
C ILE A 148 -24.14 3.28 -18.21
N GLY A 149 -23.90 3.66 -16.95
CA GLY A 149 -23.90 5.05 -16.53
C GLY A 149 -23.06 5.31 -15.29
N LEU A 150 -22.84 6.61 -15.02
CA LEU A 150 -22.08 7.11 -13.88
C LEU A 150 -22.94 8.02 -13.03
N THR A 151 -22.79 7.92 -11.71
CA THR A 151 -23.39 8.83 -10.73
C THR A 151 -22.39 9.15 -9.61
N GLY A 152 -22.76 10.08 -8.73
CA GLY A 152 -21.89 10.60 -7.66
C GLY A 152 -21.08 11.83 -8.09
N ASP A 153 -20.64 12.62 -7.12
CA ASP A 153 -19.98 13.91 -7.34
C ASP A 153 -18.66 13.79 -8.12
N HIS A 154 -17.99 12.63 -8.03
CA HIS A 154 -16.76 12.31 -8.74
C HIS A 154 -16.93 11.16 -9.74
N GLN A 155 -18.16 10.90 -10.15
CA GLN A 155 -18.52 9.81 -11.07
C GLN A 155 -18.05 8.43 -10.57
N ASP A 156 -18.02 8.25 -9.25
CA ASP A 156 -17.42 7.11 -8.55
C ASP A 156 -18.40 5.95 -8.32
N VAL A 157 -19.64 6.09 -8.78
CA VAL A 157 -20.67 5.05 -8.78
C VAL A 157 -20.97 4.61 -10.21
N LEU A 158 -20.61 3.37 -10.53
CA LEU A 158 -20.86 2.75 -11.83
C LEU A 158 -22.19 2.00 -11.81
N THR A 159 -23.08 2.29 -12.75
CA THR A 159 -24.39 1.61 -12.84
C THR A 159 -24.48 0.81 -14.14
N PHE A 160 -24.93 -0.43 -14.03
CA PHE A 160 -25.35 -1.27 -15.15
C PHE A 160 -26.84 -1.55 -15.01
N GLU A 161 -27.61 -1.30 -16.05
CA GLU A 161 -29.06 -1.48 -16.07
C GLU A 161 -29.47 -2.44 -17.18
N GLY A 162 -30.17 -3.51 -16.82
CA GLY A 162 -30.64 -4.53 -17.75
C GLY A 162 -31.32 -5.71 -17.05
N GLN A 163 -32.33 -6.29 -17.68
CA GLN A 163 -33.11 -7.40 -17.11
C GLN A 163 -32.24 -8.62 -16.76
N MET A 164 -31.13 -8.81 -17.48
CA MET A 164 -30.18 -9.91 -17.24
C MET A 164 -29.58 -9.92 -15.84
N PHE A 165 -29.60 -8.80 -15.11
CA PHE A 165 -29.04 -8.70 -13.77
C PHE A 165 -29.99 -9.14 -12.65
N GLN A 166 -31.23 -9.52 -12.95
CA GLN A 166 -32.17 -10.03 -11.93
C GLN A 166 -31.63 -11.29 -11.19
N PRO A 167 -31.01 -12.28 -11.85
CA PRO A 167 -30.44 -13.45 -11.17
C PRO A 167 -29.14 -13.09 -10.43
N GLU A 168 -29.00 -13.56 -9.18
CA GLU A 168 -27.81 -13.32 -8.36
C GLU A 168 -26.52 -13.87 -8.97
N GLN A 169 -26.59 -15.04 -9.61
CA GLN A 169 -25.43 -15.67 -10.22
C GLN A 169 -24.84 -14.80 -11.35
N VAL A 170 -25.69 -14.21 -12.20
CA VAL A 170 -25.26 -13.33 -13.28
C VAL A 170 -24.53 -12.11 -12.72
N ARG A 171 -25.06 -11.48 -11.66
CA ARG A 171 -24.40 -10.36 -10.99
C ARG A 171 -23.03 -10.74 -10.43
N LYS A 172 -22.93 -11.91 -9.76
CA LYS A 172 -21.66 -12.39 -9.20
C LYS A 172 -20.61 -12.63 -10.28
N ASP A 173 -20.99 -13.26 -11.39
CA ASP A 173 -20.04 -13.58 -12.45
C ASP A 173 -19.63 -12.34 -13.23
N PHE A 174 -20.56 -11.42 -13.50
CA PHE A 174 -20.24 -10.12 -14.09
C PHE A 174 -19.29 -9.33 -13.17
N MET A 175 -19.59 -9.28 -11.87
CA MET A 175 -18.77 -8.60 -10.88
C MET A 175 -17.33 -9.14 -10.84
N LYS A 176 -17.13 -10.47 -10.87
CA LYS A 176 -15.78 -11.06 -10.93
C LYS A 176 -14.98 -10.55 -12.12
N ASN A 177 -15.61 -10.40 -13.28
CA ASN A 177 -14.95 -9.97 -14.50
C ASN A 177 -14.57 -8.49 -14.48
N ILE A 178 -15.41 -7.64 -13.88
CA ILE A 178 -15.18 -6.19 -13.88
C ILE A 178 -14.49 -5.67 -12.62
N TYR A 179 -14.35 -6.46 -11.56
CA TYR A 179 -13.80 -6.00 -10.28
C TYR A 179 -12.43 -5.35 -10.42
N GLY A 180 -11.54 -5.98 -11.22
CA GLY A 180 -10.18 -5.47 -11.41
C GLY A 180 -10.16 -4.07 -12.01
N ILE A 181 -10.85 -3.87 -13.14
CA ILE A 181 -10.92 -2.56 -13.78
C ILE A 181 -11.68 -1.54 -12.92
N ALA A 182 -12.74 -1.97 -12.21
CA ALA A 182 -13.49 -1.10 -11.34
C ALA A 182 -12.64 -0.58 -10.16
N SER A 183 -11.82 -1.46 -9.57
CA SER A 183 -10.86 -1.12 -8.52
C SER A 183 -9.74 -0.21 -9.03
N ASP A 184 -9.20 -0.51 -10.22
CA ASP A 184 -8.14 0.28 -10.85
C ASP A 184 -8.59 1.70 -11.19
N LEU A 185 -9.84 1.85 -11.67
CA LEU A 185 -10.50 3.13 -11.92
C LEU A 185 -11.07 3.77 -10.65
N ARG A 186 -10.79 3.18 -9.48
CA ARG A 186 -11.17 3.72 -8.17
C ARG A 186 -12.67 3.98 -8.02
N PHE A 187 -13.52 3.19 -8.65
CA PHE A 187 -14.95 3.23 -8.34
C PHE A 187 -15.16 2.86 -6.87
N LYS A 188 -16.13 3.50 -6.22
CA LYS A 188 -16.54 3.18 -4.84
C LYS A 188 -17.67 2.19 -4.81
N LYS A 189 -18.52 2.21 -5.84
CA LYS A 189 -19.73 1.39 -5.86
C LYS A 189 -20.07 0.97 -7.27
N ILE A 190 -20.63 -0.23 -7.38
CA ILE A 190 -21.27 -0.73 -8.58
C ILE A 190 -22.72 -1.04 -8.27
N VAL A 191 -23.63 -0.54 -9.09
CA VAL A 191 -25.07 -0.77 -8.98
C VAL A 191 -25.50 -1.60 -10.18
N TYR A 192 -26.14 -2.74 -9.92
CA TYR A 192 -26.86 -3.48 -10.95
C TYR A 192 -28.35 -3.22 -10.78
N LYS A 193 -29.01 -2.73 -11.82
CA LYS A 193 -30.44 -2.40 -11.83
C LYS A 193 -31.16 -3.24 -12.89
N TRP A 194 -32.33 -3.77 -12.54
CA TRP A 194 -33.20 -4.53 -13.45
C TRP A 194 -34.67 -4.11 -13.35
N SER A 195 -35.04 -3.27 -12.39
CA SER A 195 -36.38 -2.70 -12.26
C SER A 195 -36.34 -1.39 -11.47
N ASP A 196 -37.35 -0.54 -11.62
CA ASP A 196 -37.54 0.67 -10.81
C ASP A 196 -38.17 0.38 -9.43
N ASN A 197 -38.60 -0.86 -9.19
CA ASN A 197 -39.10 -1.28 -7.88
C ASN A 197 -38.00 -1.18 -6.82
N PRO A 198 -38.35 -1.02 -5.52
CA PRO A 198 -37.37 -0.96 -4.44
C PRO A 198 -36.38 -2.14 -4.40
N ASP A 199 -36.83 -3.34 -4.74
CA ASP A 199 -36.00 -4.55 -4.81
C ASP A 199 -35.39 -4.79 -6.21
N GLY A 200 -35.52 -3.81 -7.11
CA GLY A 200 -35.10 -3.86 -8.51
C GLY A 200 -33.62 -3.58 -8.74
N HIS A 201 -32.80 -3.55 -7.70
CA HIS A 201 -31.39 -3.21 -7.78
C HIS A 201 -30.54 -3.93 -6.73
N HIS A 202 -29.23 -3.96 -6.96
CA HIS A 202 -28.25 -4.49 -6.02
C HIS A 202 -26.96 -3.67 -6.05
N ASN A 203 -26.45 -3.34 -4.86
CA ASN A 203 -25.26 -2.52 -4.67
C ASN A 203 -24.08 -3.38 -4.24
N TYR A 204 -22.94 -3.20 -4.92
CA TYR A 204 -21.64 -3.74 -4.53
C TYR A 204 -20.71 -2.60 -4.15
N GLU A 205 -20.20 -2.63 -2.93
CA GLU A 205 -19.14 -1.71 -2.49
C GLU A 205 -17.78 -2.22 -2.97
N ILE A 206 -16.97 -1.33 -3.53
CA ILE A 206 -15.63 -1.63 -4.05
C ILE A 206 -14.60 -1.06 -3.09
N LYS A 207 -13.74 -1.94 -2.56
CA LYS A 207 -12.62 -1.55 -1.71
C LYS A 207 -11.49 -1.00 -2.58
N SER A 208 -11.64 0.24 -3.04
CA SER A 208 -10.64 0.97 -3.82
C SER A 208 -10.06 2.15 -3.04
N LYS A 209 -8.86 2.58 -3.41
CA LYS A 209 -8.26 3.84 -2.96
C LYS A 209 -9.11 5.02 -3.44
N GLY A 210 -9.21 6.09 -2.66
CA GLY A 210 -9.77 7.38 -3.09
C GLY A 210 -8.82 8.11 -4.03
N ASP A 211 -9.33 9.10 -4.76
CA ASP A 211 -8.55 9.84 -5.77
C ASP A 211 -7.42 10.68 -5.14
N SER A 212 -7.50 10.92 -3.82
CA SER A 212 -6.47 11.62 -3.03
C SER A 212 -5.44 10.69 -2.38
N GLU A 213 -5.58 9.38 -2.54
CA GLU A 213 -4.66 8.39 -1.99
C GLU A 213 -3.62 7.96 -3.02
N ILE A 214 -2.46 7.52 -2.53
CA ILE A 214 -1.34 6.98 -3.33
C ILE A 214 -1.17 5.50 -3.04
#